data_AF-A0A8T4TRK0-F1
#
_entry.id   AF-A0A8T4TRK0-F1
#
_cell.length_a   1.000
_cell.length_b   1.000
_cell.length_c   1.000
_cell.angle_alpha   90.00
_cell.angle_beta   90.00
_cell.angle_gamma   90.00
#
_symmetry.space_group_name_H-M   'P 1'
#
loop_
_entity.id
_entity.type
_entity.pdbx_description
1 polymer ?
#
loop_
_entity_poly.entity_id
_entity_poly.type
_entity_poly.pdbx_seq_one_letter_code
_entity_poly.pdbx_strand_id
1 'polypeptide(L)'
;MNKRGATELSMNTIVLAIIAIIVLLLIVTFFTGGLSTIFGKIRNVFSGSTAGYDVDLAKANCQAYCERAKLLDTDDAKRGSTFCTQKFDIVKTAGSNPESTGCNQAPISITCLGVSC
;
A
#
# COMPACT_ATOMS: atom_id res chain seq x y z
N MET A 1 -63.57 14.16 14.98
CA MET A 1 -63.51 14.17 13.50
C MET A 1 -62.07 14.38 13.08
N ASN A 2 -61.55 13.47 12.26
CA ASN A 2 -60.14 13.32 11.91
C ASN A 2 -59.69 14.44 10.94
N LYS A 3 -58.92 15.43 11.39
CA LYS A 3 -58.32 16.43 10.47
C LYS A 3 -57.04 15.88 9.86
N ARG A 4 -57.21 15.02 8.85
CA ARG A 4 -56.20 14.79 7.81
C ARG A 4 -56.24 15.98 6.86
N GLY A 5 -55.62 17.08 7.26
CA GLY A 5 -55.34 18.22 6.38
C GLY A 5 -53.89 18.10 5.96
N ALA A 6 -53.66 17.68 4.72
CA ALA A 6 -52.35 17.67 4.10
C ALA A 6 -51.68 19.02 4.36
N THR A 7 -50.53 18.99 5.04
CA THR A 7 -49.60 20.11 5.03
C THR A 7 -49.30 20.35 3.56
N GLU A 8 -49.89 21.41 2.99
CA GLU A 8 -49.58 21.83 1.63
C GLU A 8 -48.10 22.15 1.64
N LEU A 9 -47.29 21.18 1.18
CA LEU A 9 -45.87 21.35 1.04
C LEU A 9 -45.69 22.56 0.14
N SER A 10 -45.25 23.68 0.74
CA SER A 10 -44.92 24.90 0.03
C SER A 10 -44.14 24.53 -1.22
N MET A 11 -44.53 25.08 -2.37
CA MET A 11 -43.91 24.78 -3.67
C MET A 11 -42.38 24.89 -3.59
N ASN A 12 -41.89 25.80 -2.74
CA ASN A 12 -40.47 25.97 -2.42
C ASN A 12 -39.81 24.70 -1.81
N THR A 13 -40.49 24.03 -0.87
CA THR A 13 -40.01 22.79 -0.25
C THR A 13 -39.91 21.65 -1.26
N ILE A 14 -40.87 21.56 -2.18
CA ILE A 14 -40.85 20.55 -3.26
C ILE A 14 -39.67 20.81 -4.19
N VAL A 15 -39.44 22.07 -4.56
CA VAL A 15 -38.29 22.46 -5.41
C VAL A 15 -36.96 22.16 -4.71
N LEU A 16 -36.83 22.51 -3.43
CA LEU A 16 -35.63 22.21 -2.63
C LEU A 16 -35.37 20.71 -2.51
N ALA A 17 -36.42 19.90 -2.32
CA ALA A 17 -36.29 18.44 -2.24
C ALA A 17 -35.77 17.84 -3.55
N ILE A 18 -36.26 18.31 -4.70
CA ILE A 18 -35.82 17.84 -6.02
C ILE A 18 -34.36 18.22 -6.27
N ILE A 19 -33.97 19.47 -5.96
CA ILE A 19 -32.59 19.92 -6.11
C ILE A 19 -31.65 19.08 -5.22
N ALA A 20 -32.02 18.83 -3.97
CA ALA A 20 -31.23 18.01 -3.06
C ALA A 20 -31.03 16.58 -3.58
N ILE A 21 -32.07 15.96 -4.15
CA ILE A 21 -31.99 14.63 -4.76
C ILE A 21 -31.04 14.63 -5.96
N ILE A 22 -31.12 15.63 -6.84
CA ILE A 22 -30.23 15.75 -8.02
C ILE A 22 -28.77 15.91 -7.56
N VAL A 23 -28.51 16.78 -6.58
CA VAL A 23 -27.16 16.97 -6.03
C VAL A 23 -26.63 15.67 -5.42
N LEU A 24 -27.46 14.93 -4.70
CA LEU A 24 -27.07 13.65 -4.10
C LEU A 24 -26.72 12.60 -5.18
N LEU A 25 -27.49 12.54 -6.28
CA LEU A 25 -27.18 11.67 -7.42
C LEU A 25 -25.86 12.06 -8.11
N LEU A 26 -25.58 13.36 -8.25
CA LEU A 26 -24.29 13.83 -8.76
C LEU A 26 -23.16 13.39 -7.84
N ILE A 27 -23.27 13.59 -6.53
CA ILE A 27 -22.25 13.14 -5.57
C ILE A 27 -22.02 11.63 -5.72
N VAL A 28 -23.07 10.80 -5.70
CA VAL A 28 -22.89 9.34 -5.82
C VAL A 28 -22.20 8.99 -7.15
N THR A 29 -22.60 9.57 -8.28
CA THR A 29 -21.99 9.26 -9.58
C THR A 29 -20.53 9.70 -9.68
N PHE A 30 -20.18 10.88 -9.16
CA PHE A 30 -18.80 11.36 -9.08
C PHE A 30 -17.94 10.46 -8.19
N PHE A 31 -18.44 10.09 -7.01
CA PHE A 31 -17.70 9.22 -6.09
C PHE A 31 -17.57 7.80 -6.66
N THR A 32 -18.61 7.25 -7.29
CA THR A 32 -18.57 5.87 -7.84
C THR A 32 -17.67 5.78 -9.08
N GLY A 33 -17.72 6.77 -9.98
CA GLY A 33 -16.88 6.82 -11.19
C GLY A 33 -15.42 7.21 -10.91
N GLY A 34 -15.20 8.21 -10.05
CA GLY A 34 -13.86 8.68 -9.69
C GLY A 34 -13.09 7.67 -8.85
N LEU A 35 -13.75 7.06 -7.87
CA LEU A 35 -13.11 6.11 -6.96
C LEU A 35 -12.85 4.76 -7.62
N SER A 36 -13.63 4.34 -8.63
CA SER A 36 -13.33 3.12 -9.42
C SER A 36 -12.04 3.26 -10.25
N THR A 37 -11.74 4.46 -10.75
CA THR A 37 -10.50 4.74 -11.48
C THR A 37 -9.30 4.79 -10.52
N ILE A 38 -9.49 5.36 -9.33
CA ILE A 38 -8.46 5.41 -8.29
C ILE A 38 -8.22 4.03 -7.68
N PHE A 39 -9.27 3.26 -7.34
CA PHE A 39 -9.14 1.87 -6.92
C PHE A 39 -8.60 0.98 -8.03
N GLY A 40 -8.91 1.24 -9.30
CA GLY A 40 -8.27 0.55 -10.42
C GLY A 40 -6.77 0.82 -10.51
N LYS A 41 -6.33 2.06 -10.24
CA LYS A 41 -4.90 2.41 -10.12
C LYS A 41 -4.25 1.85 -8.86
N ILE A 42 -4.92 1.87 -7.71
CA ILE A 42 -4.44 1.28 -6.47
C ILE A 42 -4.34 -0.23 -6.63
N ARG A 43 -5.35 -0.90 -7.17
CA ARG A 43 -5.26 -2.32 -7.49
C ARG A 43 -4.18 -2.56 -8.52
N ASN A 44 -4.04 -1.80 -9.60
CA ASN A 44 -2.88 -1.94 -10.49
C ASN A 44 -1.53 -1.59 -9.84
N VAL A 45 -1.50 -0.89 -8.71
CA VAL A 45 -0.28 -0.70 -7.90
C VAL A 45 -0.11 -1.83 -6.87
N PHE A 46 -1.16 -2.51 -6.43
CA PHE A 46 -1.09 -3.63 -5.49
C PHE A 46 -1.17 -5.02 -6.16
N SER A 47 -1.59 -5.09 -7.42
CA SER A 47 -1.74 -6.26 -8.28
C SER A 47 -0.93 -6.13 -9.57
N GLY A 48 -0.33 -4.97 -9.83
CA GLY A 48 0.48 -4.69 -11.02
C GLY A 48 1.69 -3.78 -10.79
N SER A 49 1.96 -3.29 -9.56
CA SER A 49 3.27 -2.72 -9.25
C SER A 49 4.20 -3.87 -8.95
N THR A 50 5.12 -4.08 -9.88
CA THR A 50 6.51 -4.35 -9.52
C THR A 50 6.69 -5.58 -8.65
N ALA A 51 6.49 -6.74 -9.26
CA ALA A 51 6.71 -8.04 -8.64
C ALA A 51 8.15 -8.26 -8.10
N GLY A 52 9.08 -7.32 -8.26
CA GLY A 52 10.33 -7.31 -7.49
C GLY A 52 10.39 -6.09 -6.58
N TYR A 53 10.76 -6.31 -5.31
CA TYR A 53 11.39 -5.26 -4.52
C TYR A 53 12.45 -4.55 -5.39
N ASP A 54 12.40 -3.22 -5.45
CA ASP A 54 13.46 -2.46 -6.11
C ASP A 54 14.79 -2.81 -5.45
N VAL A 55 15.73 -3.34 -6.24
CA VAL A 55 17.02 -3.82 -5.78
C VAL A 55 17.76 -2.71 -5.03
N ASP A 56 17.62 -1.46 -5.46
CA ASP A 56 18.32 -0.33 -4.82
C ASP A 56 17.68 0.07 -3.49
N LEU A 57 16.35 -0.05 -3.37
CA LEU A 57 15.66 0.11 -2.08
C LEU A 57 16.02 -1.01 -1.10
N ALA A 58 16.08 -2.26 -1.59
CA ALA A 58 16.52 -3.40 -0.78
C ALA A 58 17.97 -3.25 -0.32
N LYS A 59 18.88 -2.74 -1.18
CA LYS A 59 20.26 -2.41 -0.78
C LYS A 59 20.30 -1.36 0.34
N ALA A 60 19.54 -0.26 0.20
CA ALA A 60 19.49 0.78 1.21
C ALA A 60 18.98 0.25 2.57
N ASN A 61 17.95 -0.59 2.53
CA ASN A 61 17.42 -1.25 3.74
C ASN A 61 18.45 -2.21 4.37
N CYS A 62 19.13 -3.02 3.56
CA CYS A 62 20.18 -3.92 4.04
C CYS A 62 21.37 -3.16 4.66
N GLN A 63 21.75 -2.00 4.11
CA GLN A 63 22.75 -1.14 4.73
C GLN A 63 22.29 -0.64 6.09
N ALA A 64 21.06 -0.14 6.20
CA ALA A 64 20.49 0.31 7.48
C ALA A 64 20.38 -0.85 8.50
N TYR A 65 20.02 -2.06 8.05
CA TYR A 65 19.97 -3.24 8.92
C TYR A 65 21.36 -3.66 9.38
N CYS A 66 22.37 -3.59 8.51
CA CYS A 66 23.76 -3.84 8.88
C CYS A 66 24.24 -2.85 9.95
N GLU A 67 23.95 -1.56 9.82
CA GLU A 67 24.31 -0.57 10.83
C GLU A 67 23.67 -0.86 12.18
N ARG A 68 22.39 -1.25 12.19
CA ARG A 68 21.70 -1.66 13.43
C ARG A 68 22.27 -2.94 14.01
N ALA A 69 22.62 -3.90 13.16
CA ALA A 69 23.19 -5.18 13.60
C ALA A 69 24.57 -4.99 14.24
N LYS A 70 25.37 -4.03 13.77
CA LYS A 70 26.66 -3.69 14.38
C LYS A 70 26.56 -3.13 15.80
N LEU A 71 25.40 -2.59 16.19
CA LEU A 71 25.15 -2.08 17.54
C LEU A 71 24.84 -3.20 18.55
N LEU A 72 24.69 -4.45 18.09
CA LEU A 72 24.44 -5.59 18.96
C LEU A 72 25.76 -6.15 19.49
N ASP A 73 25.83 -6.38 20.81
CA ASP A 73 27.07 -6.74 21.48
C ASP A 73 27.47 -8.22 21.31
N THR A 74 26.50 -9.12 21.15
CA THR A 74 26.75 -10.57 21.04
C THR A 74 26.59 -11.05 19.61
N ASP A 75 27.43 -12.01 19.21
CA ASP A 75 27.39 -12.56 17.85
C ASP A 75 26.09 -13.33 17.58
N ASP A 76 25.47 -13.93 18.60
CA ASP A 76 24.15 -14.55 18.50
C ASP A 76 23.05 -13.52 18.20
N ALA A 77 23.10 -12.34 18.84
CA ALA A 77 22.14 -11.27 18.56
C ALA A 77 22.35 -10.70 17.15
N LYS A 78 23.60 -10.58 16.69
CA LYS A 78 23.93 -10.19 15.30
C LYS A 78 23.38 -11.18 14.29
N ARG A 79 23.47 -12.49 14.55
CA ARG A 79 22.89 -13.56 13.72
C ARG A 79 21.36 -13.54 13.70
N GLY A 80 20.74 -13.19 14.81
CA GLY A 80 19.30 -12.98 14.91
C GLY A 80 18.79 -11.65 14.36
N SER A 81 19.68 -10.78 13.89
CA SER A 81 19.32 -9.44 13.43
C SER A 81 18.49 -9.47 12.14
N THR A 82 17.76 -8.39 11.90
CA THR A 82 16.98 -8.20 10.67
C THR A 82 17.84 -8.28 9.42
N PHE A 83 19.15 -7.99 9.51
CA PHE A 83 20.08 -8.13 8.39
C PHE A 83 20.20 -9.58 7.89
N CYS A 84 20.23 -10.55 8.81
CA CYS A 84 20.38 -11.96 8.48
C CYS A 84 19.06 -12.69 8.22
N THR A 85 17.97 -12.18 8.80
CA THR A 85 16.66 -12.86 8.79
C THR A 85 15.71 -12.31 7.73
N GLN A 86 15.84 -11.02 7.37
CA GLN A 86 14.97 -10.40 6.40
C GLN A 86 15.27 -10.91 4.99
N LYS A 87 14.20 -11.27 4.27
CA LYS A 87 14.26 -11.60 2.84
C LYS A 87 13.43 -10.62 2.04
N PHE A 88 13.87 -10.39 0.81
CA PHE A 88 13.22 -9.52 -0.16
C PHE A 88 12.81 -10.33 -1.36
N ASP A 89 11.55 -10.21 -1.73
CA ASP A 89 11.00 -10.89 -2.91
C ASP A 89 11.32 -10.05 -4.14
N ILE A 90 12.36 -10.44 -4.88
CA ILE A 90 12.88 -9.70 -6.03
C ILE A 90 12.66 -10.51 -7.31
N VAL A 91 12.14 -9.87 -8.34
CA VAL A 91 12.02 -10.45 -9.68
C VAL A 91 13.32 -10.23 -10.44
N LYS A 92 14.05 -11.34 -10.65
CA LYS A 92 15.32 -11.33 -11.40
C LYS A 92 15.12 -11.14 -12.92
N THR A 93 13.93 -11.44 -13.45
CA THR A 93 13.64 -11.36 -14.89
C THR A 93 12.18 -11.00 -15.15
N ALA A 94 11.92 -10.08 -16.10
CA ALA A 94 10.55 -9.71 -16.45
C ALA A 94 9.73 -10.94 -16.86
N GLY A 95 8.67 -11.25 -16.10
CA GLY A 95 7.82 -12.42 -16.30
C GLY A 95 8.16 -13.65 -15.44
N SER A 96 9.20 -13.60 -14.61
CA SER A 96 9.48 -14.64 -13.61
C SER A 96 8.73 -14.39 -12.31
N ASN A 97 8.56 -15.44 -11.50
CA ASN A 97 8.08 -15.27 -10.13
C ASN A 97 9.12 -14.53 -9.28
N PRO A 98 8.70 -13.77 -8.25
CA PRO A 98 9.60 -13.22 -7.26
C PRO A 98 10.38 -14.33 -6.56
N GLU A 99 11.68 -14.10 -6.36
CA GLU A 99 12.54 -14.99 -5.60
C GLU A 99 12.97 -14.30 -4.29
N SER A 100 12.77 -15.00 -3.18
CA SER A 100 13.11 -14.51 -1.85
C SER A 100 14.64 -14.51 -1.66
N THR A 101 15.23 -13.32 -1.66
CA THR A 101 16.68 -13.12 -1.61
C THR A 101 17.08 -12.38 -0.33
N GLY A 102 18.10 -12.88 0.38
CA GLY A 102 18.66 -12.23 1.57
C GLY A 102 19.64 -11.09 1.25
N CYS A 103 19.99 -10.29 2.25
CA CYS A 103 20.91 -9.15 2.11
C CYS A 103 22.35 -9.49 1.67
N ASN A 104 22.74 -10.76 1.78
CA ASN A 104 24.06 -11.28 1.41
C ASN A 104 24.04 -12.13 0.13
N GLN A 105 22.90 -12.23 -0.57
CA GLN A 105 22.70 -13.08 -1.76
C GLN A 105 22.31 -12.24 -2.98
N ALA A 106 22.82 -12.58 -4.17
CA ALA A 106 22.47 -11.85 -5.39
C ALA A 106 20.96 -11.92 -5.71
N PRO A 107 20.30 -10.78 -6.07
CA PRO A 107 20.88 -9.48 -6.43
C PRO A 107 21.30 -8.53 -5.28
N ILE A 108 21.11 -8.88 -4.01
CA ILE A 108 21.55 -8.06 -2.86
C ILE A 108 22.82 -8.63 -2.22
N SER A 109 23.98 -8.11 -2.64
CA SER A 109 25.31 -8.53 -2.20
C SER A 109 25.93 -7.52 -1.22
N ILE A 110 25.25 -7.24 -0.09
CA ILE A 110 25.78 -6.34 0.94
C ILE A 110 26.58 -7.15 1.95
N THR A 111 27.85 -6.81 2.14
CA THR A 111 28.70 -7.43 3.17
C THR A 111 28.75 -6.55 4.40
N CYS A 112 28.27 -7.06 5.53
CA CYS A 112 28.30 -6.34 6.80
C CYS A 112 29.52 -6.75 7.63
N LEU A 113 30.53 -5.87 7.71
CA LEU A 113 31.71 -6.09 8.55
C LEU A 113 31.31 -6.29 10.03
N GLY A 114 31.69 -7.42 10.60
CA GLY A 114 31.42 -7.77 12.00
C GLY A 114 30.08 -8.46 12.26
N VAL A 115 29.27 -8.72 11.21
CA VAL A 115 28.00 -9.45 11.29
C VAL A 115 28.02 -10.57 10.25
N SER A 116 28.09 -11.82 10.71
CA SER A 116 28.09 -13.01 9.84
C SER A 116 26.76 -13.74 9.91
N CYS A 117 26.06 -13.74 8.78
CA CYS A 117 24.99 -14.66 8.41
C CYS A 117 25.63 -15.73 7.50
#